data_AF-A0A1Q4E3K2-F1
#
_entry.id   AF-A0A1Q4E3K2-F1
#
_cell.length_a   1.000
_cell.length_b   1.000
_cell.length_c   1.000
_cell.angle_alpha   90.00
_cell.angle_beta   90.00
_cell.angle_gamma   90.00
#
_symmetry.space_group_name_H-M   'P 1'
#
loop_
_entity.id
_entity.type
_entity.pdbx_description
1 polymer ?
#
loop_
_entity_poly.entity_id
_entity_poly.type
_entity_poly.pdbx_seq_one_letter_code
_entity_poly.pdbx_strand_id
1 'polypeptide(L)'
;MADRKPRRRLVHAAYGAAIGFVIALAAGRSGLIAWLAEMPVEDMASTALAVLLLSLGLFALIAASSSALYRRMAENYQEGDPLDAGVLRYLRMNGAALLLGAALLLVPPLAVRFGFTGDAAIPVAIGIAALLALQTWLSARIRRGSDELNRAALAEASIASFWLLQFGLFGWAALARLGLVANVSLWTLMTISGAIYLAVSIVVALRRGMFA
;
A
#
# COMPACT_ATOMS: atom_id res chain seq x y z
N MET A 1 -29.42 18.33 21.46
CA MET A 1 -28.45 18.61 20.38
C MET A 1 -28.21 17.32 19.63
N ALA A 2 -28.88 17.13 18.48
CA ALA A 2 -28.80 15.89 17.72
C ALA A 2 -27.38 15.68 17.16
N ASP A 3 -26.86 14.47 17.33
CA ASP A 3 -25.52 14.06 16.94
C ASP A 3 -25.32 14.33 15.43
N ARG A 4 -24.46 15.30 15.09
CA ARG A 4 -24.16 15.71 13.69
C ARG A 4 -23.19 14.76 13.00
N LYS A 5 -22.58 13.82 13.73
CA LYS A 5 -21.59 12.85 13.25
C LYS A 5 -22.11 11.87 12.18
N PRO A 6 -23.30 11.25 12.27
CA PRO A 6 -23.75 10.28 11.27
C PRO A 6 -24.04 10.91 9.90
N ARG A 7 -24.59 12.13 9.87
CA ARG A 7 -24.90 12.83 8.60
C ARG A 7 -23.63 13.22 7.84
N ARG A 8 -22.58 13.63 8.55
CA ARG A 8 -21.28 13.97 7.94
C ARG A 8 -20.57 12.72 7.37
N ARG A 9 -20.66 11.58 8.06
CA ARG A 9 -20.13 10.29 7.57
C ARG A 9 -20.84 9.81 6.31
N LEU A 10 -22.16 9.92 6.24
CA LEU A 10 -22.95 9.59 5.05
C LEU A 10 -22.58 10.47 3.85
N VAL A 11 -22.35 11.76 4.08
CA VAL A 11 -21.92 12.70 3.03
C VAL A 11 -20.53 12.34 2.50
N HIS A 12 -19.56 12.03 3.38
CA HIS A 12 -18.24 11.56 2.92
C HIS A 12 -18.30 10.24 2.17
N ALA A 13 -19.15 9.30 2.61
CA ALA A 13 -19.37 8.04 1.90
C ALA A 13 -19.99 8.26 0.51
N ALA A 14 -20.94 9.19 0.39
CA ALA A 14 -21.53 9.57 -0.90
C ALA A 14 -20.51 10.22 -1.84
N TYR A 15 -19.65 11.11 -1.35
CA TYR A 15 -18.55 11.67 -2.14
C TYR A 15 -17.56 10.59 -2.60
N GLY A 16 -17.17 9.68 -1.70
CA GLY A 16 -16.29 8.56 -2.04
C GLY A 16 -16.91 7.65 -3.11
N ALA A 17 -18.19 7.32 -2.96
CA ALA A 17 -18.93 6.52 -3.94
C ALA A 17 -19.04 7.22 -5.31
N ALA A 18 -19.30 8.53 -5.33
CA ALA A 18 -19.38 9.30 -6.57
C ALA A 18 -18.02 9.35 -7.30
N ILE A 19 -16.93 9.62 -6.57
CA ILE A 19 -15.57 9.61 -7.13
C ILE A 19 -15.22 8.22 -7.66
N GLY A 20 -15.48 7.18 -6.86
CA GLY A 20 -15.26 5.78 -7.27
C GLY A 20 -16.05 5.40 -8.52
N PHE A 21 -17.31 5.84 -8.62
CA PHE A 21 -18.15 5.60 -9.79
C PHE A 21 -17.62 6.30 -11.04
N VAL A 22 -17.19 7.56 -10.94
CA VAL A 22 -16.60 8.30 -12.08
C VAL A 22 -15.32 7.63 -12.56
N ILE A 23 -14.45 7.22 -11.64
CA ILE A 23 -13.22 6.49 -11.98
C ILE A 23 -13.53 5.15 -12.66
N ALA A 24 -14.48 4.38 -12.12
CA ALA A 24 -14.89 3.10 -12.68
C ALA A 24 -15.53 3.25 -14.07
N LEU A 25 -16.36 4.28 -14.26
CA LEU A 25 -17.00 4.56 -15.55
C LEU A 25 -15.98 5.01 -16.60
N ALA A 26 -15.01 5.84 -16.22
CA ALA A 26 -13.90 6.22 -17.09
C ALA A 26 -13.03 5.02 -17.47
N ALA A 27 -12.73 4.14 -16.50
CA ALA A 27 -11.98 2.91 -16.74
C ALA A 27 -12.74 1.91 -17.64
N GLY A 28 -14.06 1.83 -17.50
CA GLY A 28 -14.90 1.01 -18.39
C GLY A 28 -14.91 1.53 -19.83
N ARG A 29 -15.00 2.85 -20.01
CA ARG A 29 -15.01 3.49 -21.33
C ARG A 29 -13.67 3.47 -22.04
N SER A 30 -12.56 3.49 -21.32
CA SER A 30 -11.21 3.43 -21.90
C SER A 30 -10.77 2.02 -22.30
N GLY A 31 -11.58 0.99 -22.02
CA GLY A 31 -11.21 -0.40 -22.22
C GLY A 31 -10.24 -0.94 -21.15
N LEU A 32 -9.91 -0.14 -20.13
CA LEU A 32 -8.99 -0.53 -19.05
C LEU A 32 -9.49 -1.76 -18.29
N ILE A 33 -10.80 -1.87 -18.05
CA ILE A 33 -11.38 -3.04 -17.37
C ILE A 33 -11.18 -4.31 -18.20
N ALA A 34 -11.40 -4.25 -19.51
CA ALA A 34 -11.17 -5.39 -20.40
C ALA A 34 -9.68 -5.76 -20.43
N TRP A 35 -8.80 -4.75 -20.54
CA TRP A 35 -7.35 -4.94 -20.54
C TRP A 35 -6.83 -5.57 -19.23
N LEU A 36 -7.40 -5.19 -18.08
CA LEU A 36 -7.10 -5.81 -16.78
C LEU A 36 -7.65 -7.23 -16.67
N ALA A 37 -8.84 -7.50 -17.23
CA ALA A 37 -9.46 -8.82 -17.19
C ALA A 37 -8.70 -9.89 -17.99
N GLU A 38 -7.91 -9.47 -18.98
CA GLU A 38 -7.02 -10.35 -19.75
C GLU A 38 -5.69 -10.64 -19.03
N MET A 39 -5.42 -10.05 -17.86
CA MET A 39 -4.19 -10.33 -17.12
C MET A 39 -4.25 -11.70 -16.44
N PRO A 40 -3.09 -12.38 -16.31
CA PRO A 40 -2.98 -13.51 -15.40
C PRO A 40 -3.50 -13.14 -14.01
N VAL A 41 -4.16 -14.07 -13.33
CA VAL A 41 -4.76 -13.82 -12.00
C VAL A 41 -3.73 -13.31 -10.99
N GLU A 42 -2.49 -13.82 -11.08
CA GLU A 42 -1.36 -13.39 -10.25
C GLU A 42 -0.97 -11.91 -10.47
N ASP A 43 -0.99 -11.46 -11.72
CA ASP A 43 -0.70 -10.06 -12.09
C ASP A 43 -1.86 -9.13 -11.74
N MET A 44 -3.10 -9.63 -11.82
CA MET A 44 -4.27 -8.88 -11.38
C MET A 44 -4.23 -8.62 -9.87
N ALA A 45 -3.84 -9.63 -9.07
CA ALA A 45 -3.71 -9.49 -7.62
C ALA A 45 -2.61 -8.49 -7.23
N SER A 46 -1.45 -8.55 -7.87
CA SER A 46 -0.34 -7.60 -7.62
C SER A 46 -0.70 -6.19 -8.05
N THR A 47 -1.38 -6.04 -9.18
CA THR A 47 -1.92 -4.75 -9.67
C THR A 47 -2.94 -4.17 -8.72
N ALA A 48 -3.86 -4.97 -8.18
CA ALA A 48 -4.85 -4.52 -7.21
C ALA A 48 -4.19 -4.01 -5.91
N LEU A 49 -3.22 -4.77 -5.38
CA LEU A 49 -2.44 -4.33 -4.22
C LEU A 49 -1.64 -3.05 -4.53
N ALA A 50 -1.05 -2.94 -5.72
CA ALA A 50 -0.33 -1.76 -6.13
C ALA A 50 -1.22 -0.52 -6.23
N VAL A 51 -2.43 -0.64 -6.78
CA VAL A 51 -3.42 0.45 -6.84
C VAL A 51 -3.81 0.91 -5.43
N LEU A 52 -3.97 -0.02 -4.49
CA LEU A 52 -4.21 0.31 -3.09
C LEU A 52 -3.04 1.10 -2.49
N LEU A 53 -1.81 0.62 -2.65
CA LEU A 53 -0.61 1.31 -2.16
C LEU A 53 -0.44 2.68 -2.82
N LEU A 54 -0.70 2.78 -4.11
CA LEU A 54 -0.66 4.04 -4.87
C LEU A 54 -1.69 5.03 -4.34
N SER A 55 -2.91 4.56 -4.07
CA SER A 55 -3.98 5.39 -3.51
C SER A 55 -3.63 5.89 -2.11
N LEU A 56 -3.12 5.02 -1.24
CA LEU A 56 -2.66 5.39 0.10
C LEU A 56 -1.46 6.36 0.06
N GLY A 57 -0.52 6.11 -0.86
CA GLY A 57 0.65 6.97 -1.05
C GLY A 57 0.30 8.37 -1.55
N LEU A 58 -0.57 8.46 -2.56
CA LEU A 58 -1.10 9.74 -3.05
C LEU A 58 -1.90 10.45 -1.98
N PHE A 59 -2.76 9.74 -1.24
CA PHE A 59 -3.50 10.31 -0.13
C PHE A 59 -2.56 10.92 0.91
N ALA A 60 -1.51 10.21 1.32
CA ALA A 60 -0.51 10.71 2.26
C ALA A 60 0.21 11.96 1.74
N LEU A 61 0.62 11.99 0.45
CA LEU A 61 1.25 13.15 -0.16
C LEU A 61 0.31 14.36 -0.25
N ILE A 62 -0.94 14.14 -0.64
CA ILE A 62 -1.97 15.19 -0.73
C ILE A 62 -2.24 15.74 0.67
N ALA A 63 -2.47 14.88 1.66
CA ALA A 63 -2.65 15.27 3.05
C ALA A 63 -1.45 16.09 3.57
N ALA A 64 -0.23 15.71 3.17
CA ALA A 64 0.97 16.42 3.57
C ALA A 64 1.31 17.67 2.73
N SER A 65 0.54 17.99 1.69
CA SER A 65 0.82 19.11 0.79
C SER A 65 0.53 20.47 1.43
N SER A 66 -0.43 20.53 2.37
CA SER A 66 -0.70 21.73 3.14
C SER A 66 -1.06 21.41 4.59
N SER A 67 -0.58 22.24 5.51
CA SER A 67 -0.93 22.18 6.92
C SER A 67 -2.44 22.36 7.15
N ALA A 68 -3.08 23.20 6.34
CA ALA A 68 -4.51 23.43 6.39
C ALA A 68 -5.33 22.19 6.00
N LEU A 69 -4.92 21.47 4.95
CA LEU A 69 -5.60 20.24 4.54
C LEU A 69 -5.41 19.13 5.57
N TYR A 70 -4.19 18.97 6.10
CA TYR A 70 -3.91 18.01 7.16
C TYR A 70 -4.78 18.27 8.41
N ARG A 71 -4.84 19.53 8.88
CA ARG A 71 -5.68 19.92 10.03
C ARG A 71 -7.17 19.68 9.81
N ARG A 72 -7.66 19.78 8.57
CA ARG A 72 -9.07 19.48 8.24
C ARG A 72 -9.38 17.99 8.27
N MET A 73 -8.37 17.14 8.03
CA MET A 73 -8.50 15.68 7.99
C MET A 73 -8.23 15.04 9.35
N ALA A 74 -7.30 15.57 10.14
CA ALA A 74 -6.96 15.05 11.46
C ALA A 74 -8.04 15.46 12.46
N GLU A 75 -8.86 14.50 12.92
CA GLU A 75 -9.94 14.74 13.89
C GLU A 75 -9.42 15.26 15.25
N ASN A 76 -8.12 15.10 15.53
CA ASN A 76 -7.50 15.40 16.82
C ASN A 76 -6.84 16.77 16.94
N TYR A 77 -6.69 17.51 15.85
CA TYR A 77 -6.08 18.84 15.91
C TYR A 77 -7.14 19.87 16.31
N GLN A 78 -6.97 20.48 17.48
CA GLN A 78 -7.78 21.64 17.87
C GLN A 78 -7.26 22.89 17.14
N GLU A 79 -8.15 23.86 16.91
CA GLU A 79 -7.74 25.16 16.36
C GLU A 79 -6.73 25.83 17.30
N GLY A 80 -5.48 25.96 16.85
CA GLY A 80 -4.40 26.58 17.62
C GLY A 80 -3.21 25.65 17.89
N ASP A 81 -3.36 24.32 17.72
CA ASP A 81 -2.25 23.40 17.96
C ASP A 81 -1.11 23.59 16.93
N PRO A 82 0.15 23.74 17.38
CA PRO A 82 1.29 23.83 16.49
C PRO A 82 1.44 22.51 15.73
N LEU A 83 1.29 22.56 14.40
CA LEU A 83 1.52 21.39 13.56
C LEU A 83 3.04 21.21 13.41
N ASP A 84 3.57 20.14 13.98
CA ASP A 84 4.99 19.82 13.84
C ASP A 84 5.35 19.53 12.36
N ALA A 85 6.32 20.28 11.83
CA ALA A 85 6.88 20.06 10.50
C ALA A 85 7.45 18.63 10.33
N GLY A 86 7.85 18.00 11.45
CA GLY A 86 8.24 16.60 11.51
C GLY A 86 7.16 15.64 11.00
N VAL A 87 5.89 15.87 11.36
CA VAL A 87 4.74 15.03 10.98
C VAL A 87 4.49 15.11 9.47
N LEU A 88 4.47 16.32 8.91
CA LEU A 88 4.30 16.49 7.45
C LEU A 88 5.45 15.86 6.67
N ARG A 89 6.68 15.99 7.16
CA ARG A 89 7.85 15.37 6.53
C ARG A 89 7.77 13.84 6.60
N TYR A 90 7.35 13.29 7.75
CA TYR A 90 7.14 11.85 7.92
C TYR A 90 6.08 11.35 6.92
N LEU A 91 4.94 12.03 6.84
CA LEU A 91 3.84 11.63 5.95
C LEU A 91 4.23 11.69 4.48
N ARG A 92 5.03 12.70 4.06
CA ARG A 92 5.58 12.76 2.70
C ARG A 92 6.48 11.58 2.39
N MET A 93 7.34 11.20 3.33
CA MET A 93 8.25 10.08 3.13
C MET A 93 7.55 8.74 3.13
N ASN A 94 6.58 8.55 4.03
CA ASN A 94 5.76 7.34 4.05
C ASN A 94 4.94 7.23 2.75
N GLY A 95 4.34 8.34 2.29
CA GLY A 95 3.67 8.42 1.00
C GLY A 95 4.57 8.04 -0.18
N ALA A 96 5.79 8.58 -0.22
CA ALA A 96 6.77 8.21 -1.23
C ALA A 96 7.16 6.72 -1.18
N ALA A 97 7.31 6.13 0.01
CA ALA A 97 7.60 4.71 0.18
C ALA A 97 6.45 3.81 -0.29
N LEU A 98 5.20 4.24 -0.10
CA LEU A 98 4.03 3.53 -0.61
C LEU A 98 3.95 3.60 -2.14
N LEU A 99 4.25 4.76 -2.74
CA LEU A 99 4.32 4.91 -4.20
C LEU A 99 5.42 4.04 -4.82
N LEU A 100 6.59 3.97 -4.19
CA LEU A 100 7.67 3.08 -4.62
C LEU A 100 7.28 1.61 -4.49
N GLY A 101 6.58 1.22 -3.42
CA GLY A 101 6.01 -0.12 -3.26
C GLY A 101 5.01 -0.47 -4.37
N ALA A 102 4.14 0.47 -4.73
CA ALA A 102 3.22 0.32 -5.86
C ALA A 102 3.97 0.16 -7.19
N ALA A 103 5.00 0.97 -7.44
CA ALA A 103 5.83 0.86 -8.64
C ALA A 103 6.52 -0.50 -8.72
N LEU A 104 7.09 -0.99 -7.61
CA LEU A 104 7.73 -2.31 -7.56
C LEU A 104 6.78 -3.47 -7.84
N LEU A 105 5.49 -3.34 -7.50
CA LEU A 105 4.46 -4.33 -7.82
C LEU A 105 3.94 -4.20 -9.26
N LEU A 106 3.90 -3.00 -9.83
CA LEU A 106 3.40 -2.76 -11.20
C LEU A 106 4.44 -3.00 -12.29
N VAL A 107 5.71 -2.69 -12.03
CA VAL A 107 6.75 -2.73 -13.06
C VAL A 107 6.90 -4.13 -13.70
N PRO A 108 6.99 -5.24 -12.94
CA PRO A 108 7.12 -6.57 -13.54
C PRO A 108 5.95 -6.98 -14.46
N PRO A 109 4.67 -6.95 -14.05
CA PRO A 109 3.56 -7.36 -14.92
C PRO A 109 3.41 -6.44 -16.14
N LEU A 110 3.68 -5.14 -15.99
CA LEU A 110 3.67 -4.21 -17.12
C LEU A 110 4.81 -4.51 -18.10
N ALA A 111 6.02 -4.76 -17.60
CA ALA A 111 7.17 -5.08 -18.45
C ALA A 111 6.89 -6.33 -19.31
N VAL A 112 6.35 -7.38 -18.70
CA VAL A 112 5.96 -8.61 -19.43
C VAL A 112 4.89 -8.30 -20.48
N ARG A 113 3.84 -7.54 -20.14
CA ARG A 113 2.79 -7.16 -21.09
C ARG A 113 3.29 -6.32 -22.27
N PHE A 114 4.30 -5.49 -22.06
CA PHE A 114 4.92 -4.71 -23.13
C PHE A 114 6.03 -5.49 -23.89
N GLY A 115 6.18 -6.78 -23.63
CA GLY A 115 7.13 -7.64 -24.34
C GLY A 115 8.59 -7.51 -23.89
N PHE A 116 8.86 -6.89 -22.73
CA PHE A 116 10.19 -6.84 -22.14
C PHE A 116 10.51 -8.19 -21.48
N THR A 117 10.89 -9.17 -22.31
CA THR A 117 11.29 -10.52 -21.89
C THR A 117 12.68 -10.88 -22.43
N GLY A 118 13.35 -11.86 -21.82
CA GLY A 118 14.72 -12.24 -22.22
C GLY A 118 15.71 -11.10 -22.01
N ASP A 119 16.61 -10.86 -22.97
CA ASP A 119 17.64 -9.82 -22.88
C ASP A 119 17.05 -8.41 -22.78
N ALA A 120 15.86 -8.17 -23.36
CA ALA A 120 15.16 -6.89 -23.25
C ALA A 120 14.67 -6.60 -21.81
N ALA A 121 14.63 -7.60 -20.94
CA ALA A 121 14.27 -7.44 -19.53
C ALA A 121 15.44 -6.94 -18.65
N ILE A 122 16.68 -6.99 -19.14
CA ILE A 122 17.88 -6.54 -18.39
C ILE A 122 17.73 -5.09 -17.88
N PRO A 123 17.40 -4.08 -18.73
CA PRO A 123 17.22 -2.71 -18.23
C PRO A 123 16.08 -2.59 -17.21
N VAL A 124 15.00 -3.36 -17.37
CA VAL A 124 13.89 -3.41 -16.41
C VAL A 124 14.37 -3.97 -15.08
N ALA A 125 15.13 -5.06 -15.08
CA ALA A 125 15.70 -5.67 -13.88
C ALA A 125 16.65 -4.71 -13.14
N ILE A 126 17.50 -3.97 -13.87
CA ILE A 126 18.35 -2.91 -13.31
C ILE A 126 17.49 -1.82 -12.67
N GLY A 127 16.42 -1.39 -13.34
CA GLY A 127 15.46 -0.42 -12.81
C GLY A 127 14.79 -0.91 -11.52
N ILE A 128 14.34 -2.16 -11.48
CA ILE A 128 13.77 -2.78 -10.28
C ILE A 128 14.79 -2.82 -9.15
N ALA A 129 16.05 -3.20 -9.43
CA ALA A 129 17.11 -3.22 -8.43
C ALA A 129 17.38 -1.81 -7.86
N ALA A 130 17.39 -0.78 -8.71
CA ALA A 130 17.52 0.61 -8.29
C ALA A 130 16.33 1.07 -7.43
N LEU A 131 15.10 0.71 -7.81
CA LEU A 131 13.90 0.99 -7.02
C LEU A 131 13.92 0.28 -5.67
N LEU A 132 14.38 -0.97 -5.61
CA LEU A 132 14.56 -1.71 -4.35
C LEU A 132 15.60 -1.05 -3.44
N ALA A 133 16.72 -0.60 -4.00
CA ALA A 133 17.74 0.12 -3.25
C ALA A 133 17.20 1.44 -2.69
N LEU A 134 16.46 2.20 -3.52
CA LEU A 134 15.79 3.44 -3.10
C LEU A 134 14.74 3.18 -2.01
N GLN A 135 13.92 2.15 -2.18
CA GLN A 135 12.90 1.75 -1.21
C GLN A 135 13.53 1.37 0.13
N THR A 136 14.64 0.63 0.10
CA THR A 136 15.39 0.22 1.29
C THR A 136 16.00 1.43 2.00
N TRP A 137 16.64 2.33 1.25
CA TRP A 137 17.20 3.57 1.78
C TRP A 137 16.12 4.44 2.44
N LEU A 138 14.99 4.63 1.76
CA LEU A 138 13.88 5.43 2.28
C LEU A 138 13.28 4.81 3.55
N SER A 139 13.09 3.49 3.56
CA SER A 139 12.62 2.75 4.73
C SER A 139 13.56 2.90 5.93
N ALA A 140 14.88 2.85 5.70
CA ALA A 140 15.88 3.10 6.74
C ALA A 140 15.81 4.54 7.27
N ARG A 141 15.63 5.52 6.37
CA ARG A 141 15.50 6.95 6.72
C ARG A 141 14.23 7.21 7.55
N ILE A 142 13.11 6.62 7.16
CA ILE A 142 11.84 6.69 7.92
C ILE A 142 12.04 6.11 9.32
N ARG A 143 12.64 4.92 9.43
CA ARG A 143 12.88 4.26 10.72
C ARG A 143 13.73 5.11 11.67
N ARG A 144 14.82 5.73 11.15
CA ARG A 144 15.68 6.61 11.94
C ARG A 144 14.98 7.89 12.41
N GLY A 145 14.02 8.40 11.62
CA GLY A 145 13.25 9.59 11.96
C GLY A 145 11.96 9.32 12.74
N SER A 146 11.66 8.05 13.06
CA SER A 146 10.44 7.65 13.75
C SER A 146 10.58 7.80 15.26
N ASP A 147 9.50 8.21 15.92
CA ASP A 147 9.38 8.19 17.37
C ASP A 147 9.28 6.74 17.91
N GLU A 148 9.25 6.60 19.24
CA GLU A 148 9.14 5.29 19.90
C GLU A 148 7.81 4.60 19.59
N LEU A 149 6.71 5.36 19.47
CA LEU A 149 5.40 4.80 19.18
C LEU A 149 5.38 4.13 17.80
N ASN A 150 5.86 4.84 16.77
CA ASN A 150 5.91 4.32 15.41
C ASN A 150 6.95 3.19 15.27
N ARG A 151 8.08 3.27 15.99
CA ARG A 151 9.05 2.16 16.02
C ARG A 151 8.46 0.90 16.67
N ALA A 152 7.73 1.03 17.76
CA ALA A 152 7.04 -0.08 18.41
C ALA A 152 5.93 -0.67 17.53
N ALA A 153 5.13 0.19 16.88
CA ALA A 153 4.11 -0.25 15.93
C ALA A 153 4.71 -1.03 14.75
N LEU A 154 5.81 -0.52 14.17
CA LEU A 154 6.52 -1.20 13.09
C LEU A 154 7.07 -2.56 13.52
N ALA A 155 7.66 -2.64 14.72
CA ALA A 155 8.19 -3.89 15.27
C ALA A 155 7.09 -4.93 15.49
N GLU A 156 5.97 -4.53 16.10
CA GLU A 156 4.81 -5.41 16.32
C GLU A 156 4.22 -5.92 15.00
N ALA A 157 4.01 -5.02 14.02
CA ALA A 157 3.52 -5.42 12.71
C ALA A 157 4.48 -6.37 11.99
N SER A 158 5.79 -6.16 12.13
CA SER A 158 6.82 -7.01 11.52
C SER A 158 6.84 -8.40 12.17
N ILE A 159 6.78 -8.48 13.50
CA ILE A 159 6.77 -9.76 14.23
C ILE A 159 5.50 -10.56 13.92
N ALA A 160 4.34 -9.90 13.95
CA ALA A 160 3.07 -10.56 13.64
C ALA A 160 3.04 -11.06 12.19
N SER A 161 3.45 -10.23 11.23
CA SER A 161 3.52 -10.62 9.82
C SER A 161 4.53 -11.75 9.59
N PHE A 162 5.69 -11.69 10.25
CA PHE A 162 6.71 -12.74 10.16
C PHE A 162 6.14 -14.08 10.58
N TRP A 163 5.47 -14.17 11.74
CA TRP A 163 4.90 -15.44 12.20
C TRP A 163 3.75 -15.93 11.32
N LEU A 164 2.84 -15.05 10.91
CA LEU A 164 1.75 -15.41 10.00
C LEU A 164 2.28 -15.98 8.68
N LEU A 165 3.29 -15.33 8.10
CA LEU A 165 3.91 -15.78 6.86
C LEU A 165 4.74 -17.04 7.07
N GLN A 166 5.49 -17.13 8.17
CA GLN A 166 6.29 -18.30 8.47
C GLN A 166 5.42 -19.56 8.58
N PHE A 167 4.31 -19.50 9.32
CA PHE A 167 3.41 -20.64 9.44
C PHE A 167 2.64 -20.91 8.15
N GLY A 168 2.08 -19.87 7.52
CA GLY A 168 1.28 -20.01 6.31
C GLY A 168 2.09 -20.54 5.12
N LEU A 169 3.23 -19.90 4.82
CA LEU A 169 4.08 -20.26 3.68
C LEU A 169 4.78 -21.59 3.90
N PHE A 170 5.28 -21.87 5.11
CA PHE A 170 5.89 -23.17 5.40
C PHE A 170 4.86 -24.29 5.33
N GLY A 171 3.68 -24.10 5.92
CA GLY A 171 2.59 -25.07 5.85
C GLY A 171 2.18 -25.35 4.41
N TRP A 172 1.97 -24.31 3.60
CA TRP A 172 1.65 -24.45 2.19
C TRP A 172 2.76 -25.16 1.40
N ALA A 173 4.01 -24.76 1.60
CA ALA A 173 5.17 -25.36 0.94
C ALA A 173 5.31 -26.85 1.29
N ALA A 174 5.08 -27.23 2.56
CA ALA A 174 5.10 -28.62 3.00
C ALA A 174 3.99 -29.43 2.32
N LEU A 175 2.75 -28.92 2.29
CA LEU A 175 1.63 -29.56 1.61
C LEU A 175 1.87 -29.70 0.11
N ALA A 176 2.44 -28.68 -0.53
CA ALA A 176 2.78 -28.71 -1.96
C ALA A 176 3.88 -29.75 -2.23
N ARG A 177 4.87 -29.85 -1.34
CA ARG A 177 5.92 -30.88 -1.43
C ARG A 177 5.39 -32.30 -1.27
N LEU A 178 4.32 -32.48 -0.50
CA LEU A 178 3.59 -33.74 -0.35
C LEU A 178 2.58 -34.01 -1.49
N GLY A 179 2.42 -33.08 -2.45
CA GLY A 179 1.47 -33.21 -3.55
C GLY A 179 0.01 -33.02 -3.15
N LEU A 180 -0.26 -32.42 -1.99
CA LEU A 180 -1.61 -32.22 -1.46
C LEU A 180 -2.28 -30.91 -1.91
N VAL A 181 -1.47 -29.92 -2.31
CA VAL A 181 -1.95 -28.63 -2.84
C VAL A 181 -1.12 -28.22 -4.06
N ALA A 182 -1.64 -27.26 -4.83
CA ALA A 182 -0.95 -26.74 -6.02
C ALA A 182 0.29 -25.91 -5.66
N ASN A 183 1.28 -25.96 -6.56
CA ASN A 183 2.42 -25.04 -6.53
C ASN A 183 1.96 -23.62 -6.89
N VAL A 184 2.46 -22.65 -6.13
CA VAL A 184 2.14 -21.23 -6.31
C VAL A 184 3.41 -20.52 -6.76
N SER A 185 3.28 -19.57 -7.68
CA SER A 185 4.41 -18.79 -8.18
C SER A 185 5.04 -17.92 -7.08
N LEU A 186 6.35 -17.68 -7.16
CA LEU A 186 7.04 -16.78 -6.22
C LEU A 186 6.45 -15.36 -6.25
N TRP A 187 5.98 -14.93 -7.41
CA TRP A 187 5.31 -13.64 -7.58
C TRP A 187 4.00 -13.55 -6.79
N THR A 188 3.18 -14.60 -6.84
CA THR A 188 1.97 -14.70 -6.04
C THR A 188 2.30 -14.70 -4.55
N LEU A 189 3.31 -15.45 -4.11
CA LEU A 189 3.73 -15.48 -2.70
C LEU A 189 4.24 -14.10 -2.21
N MET A 190 4.96 -13.37 -3.06
CA MET A 190 5.40 -12.00 -2.77
C MET A 190 4.21 -11.03 -2.66
N THR A 191 3.22 -11.16 -3.53
CA THR A 191 2.00 -10.34 -3.47
C THR A 191 1.22 -10.62 -2.17
N ILE A 192 1.06 -11.89 -1.82
CA ILE A 192 0.40 -12.31 -0.57
C ILE A 192 1.16 -11.77 0.66
N SER A 193 2.48 -11.83 0.66
CA SER A 193 3.28 -11.34 1.78
C SER A 193 3.14 -9.83 1.98
N GLY A 194 3.15 -9.07 0.88
CA GLY A 194 2.87 -7.63 0.89
C GLY A 194 1.46 -7.30 1.41
N ALA A 195 0.45 -8.05 0.96
CA ALA A 195 -0.94 -7.86 1.40
C ALA A 195 -1.13 -8.15 2.89
N ILE A 196 -0.55 -9.26 3.39
CA ILE A 196 -0.59 -9.61 4.82
C ILE A 196 0.11 -8.53 5.65
N TYR A 197 1.31 -8.10 5.23
CA TYR A 197 2.04 -7.06 5.95
C TYR A 197 1.24 -5.74 6.02
N LEU A 198 0.60 -5.34 4.93
CA LEU A 198 -0.25 -4.15 4.91
C LEU A 198 -1.45 -4.30 5.87
N ALA A 199 -2.16 -5.41 5.80
CA ALA A 199 -3.32 -5.67 6.66
C ALA A 199 -2.94 -5.65 8.16
N VAL A 200 -1.85 -6.34 8.52
CA VAL A 200 -1.33 -6.37 9.89
C VAL A 200 -0.91 -4.96 10.34
N SER A 201 -0.23 -4.20 9.48
CA SER A 201 0.20 -2.83 9.78
C SER A 201 -1.00 -1.91 10.07
N ILE A 202 -2.10 -2.03 9.31
CA ILE A 202 -3.34 -1.29 9.56
C ILE A 202 -3.94 -1.67 10.91
N VAL A 203 -4.04 -2.97 11.20
CA VAL A 203 -4.60 -3.47 12.48
C VAL A 203 -3.77 -2.96 13.67
N VAL A 204 -2.45 -3.04 13.61
CA VAL A 204 -1.57 -2.56 14.68
C VAL A 204 -1.71 -1.04 14.87
N ALA A 205 -1.74 -0.28 13.78
CA ALA A 205 -1.92 1.17 13.85
C ALA A 205 -3.26 1.56 14.47
N LEU A 206 -4.36 0.85 14.15
CA LEU A 206 -5.67 1.04 14.79
C LEU A 206 -5.63 0.73 16.29
N ARG A 207 -5.03 -0.40 16.69
CA ARG A 207 -4.93 -0.81 18.10
C ARG A 207 -4.12 0.16 18.95
N ARG A 208 -3.11 0.79 18.35
CA ARG A 208 -2.24 1.78 19.00
C ARG A 208 -2.80 3.20 18.97
N GLY A 209 -4.02 3.40 18.44
CA GLY A 209 -4.67 4.70 18.41
C GLY A 209 -4.01 5.70 17.46
N MET A 210 -3.27 5.24 16.44
CA MET A 210 -2.60 6.15 15.50
C MET A 210 -3.57 6.91 14.58
N PHE A 211 -4.84 6.49 14.54
CA PHE A 211 -5.92 7.10 13.76
C PHE A 211 -7.03 7.71 14.63
N ALA A 212 -6.89 7.68 15.96
CA ALA A 212 -7.92 8.03 16.94
C ALA A 212 -7.54 9.26 17.74
#